data_AF-A0A535UT47-F1
#
_entry.id   AF-A0A535UT47-F1
#
_cell.length_a   1.000
_cell.length_b   1.000
_cell.length_c   1.000
_cell.angle_alpha   90.00
_cell.angle_beta   90.00
_cell.angle_gamma   90.00
#
_symmetry.space_group_name_H-M   'P 1'
#
loop_
_entity.id
_entity.type
_entity.pdbx_description
1 polymer ?
#
loop_
_entity_poly.entity_id
_entity_poly.type
_entity_poly.pdbx_seq_one_letter_code
_entity_poly.pdbx_strand_id
1 'polypeptide(L)'
;MPEEFALRPRVEIDGTALSAELEVLLEHVVVDDHLHTPDMFEVRFRDADRQVLSQAKLKIGSKVKVSAPPLGGNTPDVLISGEVTAFEGEYDSGGSRVIVRGYDGSHRLHIGRISKTFVNMKYSDIARQVANDHGLQPGTIDDSKTVYDHVFQHNLTDWELLSDLAEKIGFELAVSDAKLHFRKPTQASAAPGQGDYHSSNPLQLVFGQDLIAFYPRISSSGQVKEVKVRGWDPINKQPLIGSAPAGTSSASLPTTPADMAAAYGNRTFTVVDRTMTSQTAVDAAALAARDQIGSSAGEAEGVARGNPKLKAGAAVSVSAVSKEFIGSYALTHTRHVFDAQGYRTQFTVSGGQDRSLLGLVSVGGNGG
;
A
#
# COMPACT_ATOMS: atom_id res chain seq x y z
N MET A 1 -17.95 -9.06 21.49
CA MET A 1 -16.75 -8.24 21.75
C MET A 1 -15.91 -8.28 20.49
N PRO A 2 -15.32 -7.16 20.05
CA PRO A 2 -14.38 -7.18 18.93
C PRO A 2 -13.26 -8.18 19.21
N GLU A 3 -12.72 -8.81 18.16
CA GLU A 3 -11.62 -9.76 18.29
C GLU A 3 -10.39 -9.02 18.86
N GLU A 4 -9.94 -9.44 20.04
CA GLU A 4 -8.78 -8.83 20.69
C GLU A 4 -7.52 -9.62 20.32
N PHE A 5 -6.40 -8.91 20.14
CA PHE A 5 -5.11 -9.51 19.80
C PHE A 5 -4.11 -9.35 20.95
N ALA A 6 -3.17 -10.27 21.03
CA ALA A 6 -2.13 -10.24 22.06
C ALA A 6 -1.29 -8.96 21.94
N LEU A 7 -0.86 -8.45 23.10
CA LEU A 7 -0.02 -7.25 23.19
C LEU A 7 1.41 -7.46 22.67
N ARG A 8 1.82 -8.72 22.45
CA ARG A 8 3.14 -9.09 21.95
C ARG A 8 3.02 -9.82 20.62
N PRO A 9 3.93 -9.55 19.67
CA PRO A 9 3.97 -10.26 18.41
C PRO A 9 4.63 -11.63 18.59
N ARG A 10 4.37 -12.54 17.64
CA ARG A 10 5.18 -13.74 17.43
C ARG A 10 6.19 -13.46 16.32
N VAL A 11 7.47 -13.68 16.60
CA VAL A 11 8.56 -13.52 15.63
C VAL A 11 9.21 -14.87 15.38
N GLU A 12 9.33 -15.24 14.10
CA GLU A 12 10.01 -16.45 13.65
C GLU A 12 11.20 -16.04 12.75
N ILE A 13 12.36 -16.67 12.97
CA ILE A 13 13.59 -16.48 12.20
C ILE A 13 13.93 -17.83 11.54
N ASP A 14 14.06 -17.84 10.21
CA ASP A 14 14.32 -19.01 9.40
C ASP A 14 13.37 -20.19 9.74
N GLY A 15 12.11 -19.86 10.03
CA GLY A 15 11.04 -20.81 10.37
C GLY A 15 11.03 -21.28 11.83
N THR A 16 11.93 -20.77 12.68
CA THR A 16 12.00 -21.10 14.11
C THR A 16 11.54 -19.92 14.95
N ALA A 17 10.61 -20.13 15.89
CA ALA A 17 10.21 -19.09 16.83
C ALA A 17 11.40 -18.60 17.68
N LEU A 18 11.39 -17.33 18.08
CA LEU A 18 12.35 -16.83 19.05
C LEU A 18 12.37 -17.69 20.33
N SER A 19 13.55 -17.85 20.92
CA SER A 19 13.65 -18.48 22.24
C SER A 19 13.03 -17.58 23.30
N ALA A 20 12.52 -18.16 24.39
CA ALA A 20 11.97 -17.39 25.51
C ALA A 20 12.97 -16.36 26.08
N GLU A 21 14.26 -16.66 26.03
CA GLU A 21 15.34 -15.75 26.43
C GLU A 21 15.39 -14.49 25.54
N LEU A 22 15.28 -14.67 24.21
CA LEU A 22 15.27 -13.56 23.25
C LEU A 22 13.94 -12.80 23.25
N GLU A 23 12.82 -13.48 23.49
CA GLU A 23 11.50 -12.85 23.59
C GLU A 23 11.43 -11.82 24.74
N VAL A 24 12.14 -12.05 25.84
CA VAL A 24 12.20 -11.09 26.97
C VAL A 24 13.03 -9.85 26.62
N LEU A 25 13.98 -9.98 25.67
CA LEU A 25 14.80 -8.87 25.19
C LEU A 25 14.09 -8.01 24.14
N LEU A 26 12.96 -8.47 23.59
CA LEU A 26 12.21 -7.76 22.57
C LEU A 26 11.55 -6.49 23.15
N GLU A 27 11.98 -5.32 22.68
CA GLU A 27 11.48 -4.03 23.18
C GLU A 27 10.39 -3.44 22.26
N HIS A 28 10.56 -3.62 20.95
CA HIS A 28 9.75 -2.93 19.96
C HIS A 28 9.71 -3.71 18.65
N VAL A 29 8.52 -3.84 18.05
CA VAL A 29 8.35 -4.38 16.70
C VAL A 29 7.45 -3.45 15.90
N VAL A 30 7.90 -3.12 14.70
CA VAL A 30 7.10 -2.38 13.72
C VAL A 30 6.96 -3.24 12.48
N VAL A 31 5.74 -3.30 11.96
CA VAL A 31 5.48 -3.75 10.59
C VAL A 31 4.79 -2.61 9.88
N ASP A 32 5.39 -2.16 8.78
CA ASP A 32 4.92 -1.10 7.92
C ASP A 32 4.50 -1.73 6.58
N ASP A 33 3.23 -1.61 6.23
CA ASP A 33 2.60 -2.17 5.03
C ASP A 33 2.09 -1.01 4.17
N HIS A 34 2.52 -0.94 2.91
CA HIS A 34 2.31 0.24 2.07
C HIS A 34 2.01 -0.14 0.61
N LEU A 35 1.00 0.47 -0.01
CA LEU A 35 0.62 0.14 -1.39
C LEU A 35 1.66 0.53 -2.45
N HIS A 36 2.52 1.51 -2.15
CA HIS A 36 3.45 2.09 -3.15
C HIS A 36 4.93 1.84 -2.87
N THR A 37 5.28 1.17 -1.75
CA THR A 37 6.67 0.91 -1.34
C THR A 37 6.79 -0.49 -0.74
N PRO A 38 7.98 -1.11 -0.70
CA PRO A 38 8.18 -2.37 0.00
C PRO A 38 7.68 -2.34 1.43
N ASP A 39 6.99 -3.39 1.85
CA ASP A 39 6.62 -3.58 3.24
C ASP A 39 7.90 -3.80 4.07
N MET A 40 7.95 -3.19 5.24
CA MET A 40 9.13 -3.17 6.10
C MET A 40 8.81 -3.76 7.47
N PHE A 41 9.77 -4.46 8.05
CA PHE A 41 9.75 -4.78 9.47
C PHE A 41 10.98 -4.24 10.18
N GLU A 42 10.76 -3.85 11.42
CA GLU A 42 11.80 -3.50 12.39
C GLU A 42 11.58 -4.34 13.64
N VAL A 43 12.61 -5.05 14.09
CA VAL A 43 12.61 -5.80 15.35
C VAL A 43 13.77 -5.31 16.20
N ARG A 44 13.46 -4.67 17.33
CA ARG A 44 14.42 -4.06 18.23
C ARG A 44 14.54 -4.85 19.52
N PHE A 45 15.76 -5.20 19.87
CA PHE A 45 16.10 -5.94 21.08
C PHE A 45 17.00 -5.11 21.99
N ARG A 46 16.78 -5.24 23.30
CA ARG A 46 17.80 -4.92 24.30
C ARG A 46 18.95 -5.91 24.17
N ASP A 47 20.16 -5.42 24.04
CA ASP A 47 21.33 -6.26 23.76
C ASP A 47 22.52 -5.83 24.63
N ALA A 48 22.35 -5.97 25.95
CA ALA A 48 23.35 -5.55 26.94
C ALA A 48 24.70 -6.26 26.75
N ASP A 49 24.66 -7.55 26.40
CA ASP A 49 25.85 -8.37 26.21
C ASP A 49 26.39 -8.35 24.77
N ARG A 50 25.67 -7.73 23.83
CA ARG A 50 25.99 -7.66 22.39
C ARG A 50 26.05 -9.04 21.73
N GLN A 51 25.08 -9.89 22.06
CA GLN A 51 25.02 -11.29 21.64
C GLN A 51 23.70 -11.67 20.96
N VAL A 52 22.70 -10.78 20.92
CA VAL A 52 21.39 -11.14 20.35
C VAL A 52 21.51 -11.66 18.92
N LEU A 53 22.31 -11.02 18.05
CA LEU A 53 22.47 -11.48 16.66
C LEU A 53 23.06 -12.89 16.56
N SER A 54 24.06 -13.21 17.38
CA SER A 54 24.72 -14.52 17.35
C SER A 54 23.84 -15.61 17.98
N GLN A 55 23.14 -15.30 19.07
CA GLN A 55 22.21 -16.20 19.73
C GLN A 55 20.98 -16.52 18.85
N ALA A 56 20.43 -15.50 18.18
CA ALA A 56 19.34 -15.64 17.21
C ALA A 56 19.80 -16.21 15.86
N LYS A 57 21.12 -16.35 15.64
CA LYS A 57 21.75 -16.78 14.38
C LYS A 57 21.34 -15.93 13.17
N LEU A 58 21.02 -14.67 13.39
CA LEU A 58 20.58 -13.74 12.37
C LEU A 58 21.69 -13.42 11.38
N LYS A 59 21.37 -13.42 10.09
CA LYS A 59 22.25 -12.99 9.01
C LYS A 59 21.47 -12.09 8.05
N ILE A 60 22.20 -11.27 7.27
CA ILE A 60 21.59 -10.62 6.10
C ILE A 60 21.06 -11.73 5.18
N GLY A 61 19.80 -11.61 4.79
CA GLY A 61 19.05 -12.61 4.02
C GLY A 61 18.33 -13.68 4.87
N SER A 62 18.46 -13.68 6.20
CA SER A 62 17.61 -14.54 7.06
C SER A 62 16.14 -14.19 6.84
N LYS A 63 15.28 -15.21 6.82
CA LYS A 63 13.83 -15.02 6.66
C LYS A 63 13.21 -14.70 8.01
N VAL A 64 12.45 -13.62 8.08
CA VAL A 64 11.74 -13.21 9.29
C VAL A 64 10.25 -13.18 9.00
N LYS A 65 9.48 -13.74 9.92
CA LYS A 65 8.02 -13.69 9.88
C LYS A 65 7.52 -13.10 11.19
N VAL A 66 6.70 -12.05 11.08
CA VAL A 66 6.06 -11.39 12.22
C VAL A 66 4.56 -11.63 12.13
N SER A 67 3.96 -12.07 13.22
CA SER A 67 2.52 -12.38 13.28
C SER A 67 1.90 -11.85 14.57
N ALA A 68 0.61 -11.51 14.52
CA ALA A 68 -0.19 -11.10 15.67
C ALA A 68 -1.03 -12.30 16.18
N PRO A 69 -0.78 -12.81 17.39
CA PRO A 69 -1.62 -13.87 17.96
C PRO A 69 -3.00 -13.33 18.38
N PRO A 70 -4.11 -14.03 18.08
CA PRO A 70 -5.40 -13.71 18.68
C PRO A 70 -5.40 -14.03 20.19
N LEU A 71 -6.14 -13.27 20.99
CA LEU A 71 -6.33 -13.58 22.41
C LEU A 71 -7.14 -14.86 22.58
N GLY A 72 -6.52 -15.89 23.16
CA GLY A 72 -7.16 -17.19 23.42
C GLY A 72 -7.26 -18.13 22.22
N GLY A 73 -6.71 -17.76 21.06
CA GLY A 73 -6.62 -18.60 19.86
C GLY A 73 -5.18 -19.05 19.57
N ASN A 74 -5.03 -20.11 18.76
CA ASN A 74 -3.71 -20.70 18.48
C ASN A 74 -3.09 -20.27 17.14
N THR A 75 -3.87 -19.73 16.20
CA THR A 75 -3.37 -19.41 14.85
C THR A 75 -3.13 -17.91 14.73
N PRO A 76 -1.87 -17.44 14.72
CA PRO A 76 -1.58 -16.03 14.60
C PRO A 76 -1.77 -15.56 13.15
N ASP A 77 -2.28 -14.34 12.98
CA ASP A 77 -2.38 -13.68 11.69
C ASP A 77 -1.02 -13.12 11.29
N VAL A 78 -0.57 -13.43 10.08
CA VAL A 78 0.73 -12.97 9.56
C VAL A 78 0.62 -11.50 9.22
N LEU A 79 1.49 -10.68 9.81
CA LEU A 79 1.62 -9.27 9.46
C LEU A 79 2.53 -9.12 8.24
N ILE A 80 3.72 -9.73 8.31
CA ILE A 80 4.72 -9.69 7.22
C ILE A 80 5.59 -10.96 7.22
N SER A 81 6.01 -11.34 6.02
CA SER A 81 7.09 -12.32 5.79
C SER A 81 8.12 -11.69 4.88
N GLY A 82 9.35 -11.54 5.36
CA GLY A 82 10.40 -10.82 4.65
C GLY A 82 11.79 -11.35 4.92
N GLU A 83 12.78 -10.63 4.41
CA GLU A 83 14.20 -10.95 4.53
C GLU A 83 14.94 -9.82 5.24
N VAL A 84 15.87 -10.18 6.12
CA VAL A 84 16.72 -9.22 6.81
C VAL A 84 17.65 -8.54 5.81
N THR A 85 17.59 -7.21 5.74
CA THR A 85 18.43 -6.40 4.84
C THR A 85 19.45 -5.55 5.58
N ALA A 86 19.24 -5.28 6.87
CA ALA A 86 20.18 -4.50 7.67
C ALA A 86 20.17 -4.89 9.16
N PHE A 87 21.32 -4.65 9.80
CA PHE A 87 21.47 -4.63 11.24
C PHE A 87 21.95 -3.25 11.68
N GLU A 88 21.37 -2.71 12.73
CA GLU A 88 21.78 -1.44 13.33
C GLU A 88 22.11 -1.68 14.80
N GLY A 89 23.18 -1.06 15.29
CA GLY A 89 23.55 -1.05 16.71
C GLY A 89 23.35 0.34 17.29
N GLU A 90 22.59 0.43 18.37
CA GLU A 90 22.47 1.66 19.16
C GLU A 90 23.23 1.49 20.47
N TYR A 91 24.23 2.34 20.70
CA TYR A 91 25.05 2.34 21.91
C TYR A 91 25.07 3.74 22.52
N ASP A 92 24.28 3.94 23.57
CA ASP A 92 24.14 5.22 24.23
C ASP A 92 24.16 5.08 25.77
N SER A 93 23.94 6.19 26.47
CA SER A 93 23.87 6.21 27.94
C SER A 93 22.71 5.37 28.51
N GLY A 94 21.70 5.06 27.70
CA GLY A 94 20.55 4.22 28.02
C GLY A 94 20.75 2.74 27.70
N GLY A 95 21.94 2.34 27.23
CA GLY A 95 22.34 0.94 27.06
C GLY A 95 22.71 0.58 25.62
N SER A 96 22.72 -0.73 25.37
CA SER A 96 23.04 -1.33 24.09
C SER A 96 21.82 -2.01 23.51
N ARG A 97 21.53 -1.77 22.23
CA ARG A 97 20.41 -2.36 21.50
C ARG A 97 20.84 -2.76 20.10
N VAL A 98 20.16 -3.76 19.58
CA VAL A 98 20.27 -4.14 18.17
C VAL A 98 18.91 -4.01 17.52
N ILE A 99 18.90 -3.44 16.31
CA ILE A 99 17.73 -3.33 15.45
C ILE A 99 17.97 -4.18 14.22
N VAL A 100 17.02 -5.07 13.95
CA VAL A 100 16.98 -5.90 12.75
C VAL A 100 15.94 -5.32 11.83
N ARG A 101 16.37 -4.86 10.65
CA ARG A 101 15.46 -4.35 9.61
C ARG A 101 15.43 -5.31 8.44
N GLY A 102 14.27 -5.38 7.82
CA GLY A 102 14.10 -6.13 6.60
C GLY A 102 12.86 -5.70 5.84
N TYR A 103 12.74 -6.24 4.64
CA TYR A 103 11.64 -5.94 3.74
C TYR A 103 11.03 -7.24 3.22
N ASP A 104 9.81 -7.16 2.72
CA ASP A 104 9.16 -8.25 2.02
C ASP A 104 9.87 -8.61 0.69
N GLY A 105 9.33 -9.56 -0.07
CA GLY A 105 9.92 -10.00 -1.34
C GLY A 105 10.10 -8.90 -2.39
N SER A 106 9.34 -7.81 -2.31
CA SER A 106 9.42 -6.70 -3.28
C SER A 106 10.77 -5.98 -3.30
N HIS A 107 11.54 -5.99 -2.21
CA HIS A 107 12.83 -5.30 -2.17
C HIS A 107 13.80 -5.81 -3.23
N ARG A 108 13.68 -7.09 -3.64
CA ARG A 108 14.51 -7.67 -4.71
C ARG A 108 14.23 -7.04 -6.07
N LEU A 109 13.01 -6.59 -6.31
CA LEU A 109 12.61 -5.90 -7.55
C LEU A 109 13.22 -4.49 -7.67
N HIS A 110 13.77 -3.96 -6.58
CA HIS A 110 14.45 -2.67 -6.54
C HIS A 110 15.96 -2.78 -6.80
N ILE A 111 16.51 -4.00 -6.86
CA ILE A 111 17.94 -4.23 -6.96
C ILE A 111 18.36 -4.35 -8.43
N GLY A 112 19.26 -3.46 -8.85
CA GLY A 112 19.83 -3.47 -10.19
C GLY A 112 18.90 -2.84 -11.22
N ARG A 113 19.51 -2.29 -12.28
CA ARG A 113 18.79 -1.68 -13.40
C ARG A 113 19.09 -2.49 -14.63
N ILE A 114 18.06 -2.79 -15.41
CA ILE A 114 18.18 -3.60 -16.62
C ILE A 114 17.60 -2.87 -17.83
N SER A 115 18.08 -3.27 -19.00
CA SER A 115 17.52 -2.84 -20.27
C SER A 115 16.94 -4.05 -20.99
N LYS A 116 15.61 -4.07 -21.16
CA LYS A 116 14.87 -5.21 -21.72
C LYS A 116 13.72 -4.70 -22.58
N THR A 117 13.42 -5.42 -23.65
CA THR A 117 12.26 -5.15 -24.51
C THR A 117 11.29 -6.31 -24.41
N PHE A 118 10.03 -6.00 -24.13
CA PHE A 118 8.90 -6.93 -24.16
C PHE A 118 8.13 -6.69 -25.46
N VAL A 119 7.93 -7.75 -26.25
CA VAL A 119 7.37 -7.65 -27.61
C VAL A 119 6.04 -8.38 -27.66
N ASN A 120 5.00 -7.71 -28.17
CA ASN A 120 3.64 -8.25 -28.29
C ASN A 120 3.06 -8.76 -26.96
N MET A 121 3.22 -7.99 -25.88
CA MET A 121 2.77 -8.38 -24.53
C MET A 121 1.78 -7.36 -23.95
N LYS A 122 0.87 -7.84 -23.10
CA LYS A 122 0.10 -6.99 -22.20
C LYS A 122 0.93 -6.62 -20.97
N TYR A 123 0.61 -5.52 -20.30
CA TYR A 123 1.25 -5.18 -19.02
C TYR A 123 1.03 -6.29 -17.97
N SER A 124 -0.14 -6.92 -17.95
CA SER A 124 -0.41 -8.07 -17.09
C SER A 124 0.48 -9.29 -17.38
N ASP A 125 0.92 -9.46 -18.62
CA ASP A 125 1.82 -10.56 -19.00
C ASP A 125 3.25 -10.26 -18.57
N ILE A 126 3.68 -9.00 -18.69
CA ILE A 126 4.96 -8.50 -18.17
C ILE A 126 5.03 -8.69 -16.65
N ALA A 127 3.97 -8.31 -15.92
CA ALA A 127 3.90 -8.52 -14.46
C ALA A 127 4.04 -10.00 -14.06
N ARG A 128 3.40 -10.93 -14.79
CA ARG A 128 3.57 -12.38 -14.58
C ARG A 128 4.99 -12.83 -14.85
N GLN A 129 5.60 -12.35 -15.94
CA GLN A 129 6.96 -12.70 -16.29
C GLN A 129 7.95 -12.23 -15.21
N VAL A 130 7.86 -10.97 -14.78
CA VAL A 130 8.72 -10.41 -13.72
C VAL A 130 8.55 -11.17 -12.40
N ALA A 131 7.31 -11.52 -12.02
CA ALA A 131 7.07 -12.33 -10.82
C ALA A 131 7.83 -13.67 -10.89
N ASN A 132 7.75 -14.37 -12.03
CA ASN A 132 8.45 -15.64 -12.24
C ASN A 132 9.98 -15.48 -12.26
N ASP A 133 10.49 -14.43 -12.91
CA ASP A 133 11.93 -14.14 -13.01
C ASP A 133 12.56 -13.96 -11.61
N HIS A 134 11.79 -13.50 -10.62
CA HIS A 134 12.22 -13.30 -9.22
C HIS A 134 11.73 -14.38 -8.24
N GLY A 135 11.11 -15.46 -8.73
CA GLY A 135 10.59 -16.54 -7.88
C GLY A 135 9.43 -16.13 -6.97
N LEU A 136 8.74 -15.03 -7.28
CA LEU A 136 7.52 -14.60 -6.61
C LEU A 136 6.32 -15.36 -7.20
N GLN A 137 5.36 -15.71 -6.36
CA GLN A 137 4.13 -16.35 -6.84
C GLN A 137 3.22 -15.30 -7.49
N PRO A 138 2.56 -15.58 -8.62
CA PRO A 138 1.51 -14.71 -9.11
C PRO A 138 0.33 -14.68 -8.12
N GLY A 139 0.02 -13.50 -7.59
CA GLY A 139 -1.18 -13.23 -6.81
C GLY A 139 -2.36 -12.88 -7.72
N THR A 140 -3.08 -11.82 -7.37
CA THR A 140 -4.10 -11.24 -8.26
C THR A 140 -3.42 -10.42 -9.34
N ILE A 141 -3.46 -10.91 -10.58
CA ILE A 141 -3.00 -10.18 -11.76
C ILE A 141 -4.17 -10.02 -12.72
N ASP A 142 -4.76 -8.84 -12.73
CA ASP A 142 -5.89 -8.49 -13.59
C ASP A 142 -5.43 -8.31 -15.04
N ASP A 143 -6.29 -8.64 -15.99
CA ASP A 143 -6.00 -8.51 -17.42
C ASP A 143 -5.99 -7.02 -17.83
N SER A 144 -4.84 -6.51 -18.28
CA SER A 144 -4.67 -5.13 -18.72
C SER A 144 -5.23 -4.84 -20.12
N LYS A 145 -5.81 -5.85 -20.79
CA LYS A 145 -6.53 -5.81 -22.08
C LYS A 145 -5.69 -5.46 -23.31
N THR A 146 -4.97 -4.35 -23.30
CA THR A 146 -4.19 -3.86 -24.45
C THR A 146 -2.91 -4.67 -24.60
N VAL A 147 -2.68 -5.20 -25.81
CA VAL A 147 -1.40 -5.78 -26.23
C VAL A 147 -0.58 -4.66 -26.85
N TYR A 148 0.69 -4.55 -26.44
CA TYR A 148 1.62 -3.56 -26.96
C TYR A 148 2.67 -4.24 -27.81
N ASP A 149 2.93 -3.68 -29.00
CA ASP A 149 3.96 -4.18 -29.92
C ASP A 149 5.33 -4.18 -29.24
N HIS A 150 5.64 -3.09 -28.53
CA HIS A 150 6.87 -2.92 -27.76
C HIS A 150 6.59 -2.22 -26.42
N VAL A 151 7.12 -2.80 -25.34
CA VAL A 151 7.28 -2.14 -24.04
C VAL A 151 8.75 -2.23 -23.68
N PHE A 152 9.33 -1.10 -23.31
CA PHE A 152 10.75 -1.02 -23.02
C PHE A 152 10.98 -0.74 -21.55
N GLN A 153 11.86 -1.52 -20.95
CA GLN A 153 12.49 -1.22 -19.68
C GLN A 153 13.83 -0.57 -20.01
N HIS A 154 13.93 0.75 -19.86
CA HIS A 154 15.10 1.52 -20.28
C HIS A 154 15.98 1.84 -19.08
N ASN A 155 16.91 0.94 -18.75
CA ASN A 155 17.76 1.08 -17.58
C ASN A 155 16.90 1.40 -16.34
N LEU A 156 15.87 0.61 -16.09
CA LEU A 156 14.96 0.72 -14.94
C LEU A 156 15.10 -0.54 -14.08
N THR A 157 14.77 -0.43 -12.79
CA THR A 157 14.51 -1.62 -11.98
C THR A 157 13.21 -2.29 -12.44
N ASP A 158 12.97 -3.53 -12.02
CA ASP A 158 11.70 -4.21 -12.32
C ASP A 158 10.53 -3.55 -11.58
N TRP A 159 10.77 -3.05 -10.36
CA TRP A 159 9.78 -2.27 -9.62
C TRP A 159 9.41 -0.99 -10.35
N GLU A 160 10.39 -0.18 -10.77
CA GLU A 160 10.16 1.08 -11.49
C GLU A 160 9.34 0.85 -12.77
N LEU A 161 9.66 -0.21 -13.53
CA LEU A 161 8.87 -0.59 -14.71
C LEU A 161 7.44 -0.92 -14.31
N LEU A 162 7.23 -1.86 -13.40
CA LEU A 162 5.88 -2.32 -13.07
C LEU A 162 5.03 -1.21 -12.44
N SER A 163 5.61 -0.35 -11.61
CA SER A 163 4.93 0.82 -11.05
C SER A 163 4.49 1.81 -12.12
N ASP A 164 5.36 2.13 -13.10
CA ASP A 164 5.02 2.98 -14.25
C ASP A 164 3.89 2.36 -15.10
N LEU A 165 3.97 1.04 -15.35
CA LEU A 165 2.91 0.34 -16.09
C LEU A 165 1.58 0.33 -15.33
N ALA A 166 1.61 0.16 -14.01
CA ALA A 166 0.43 0.18 -13.16
C ALA A 166 -0.23 1.56 -13.16
N GLU A 167 0.57 2.63 -12.95
CA GLU A 167 0.09 4.01 -12.93
C GLU A 167 -0.58 4.40 -14.26
N LYS A 168 -0.02 3.97 -15.39
CA LYS A 168 -0.57 4.25 -16.73
C LYS A 168 -2.00 3.76 -16.92
N ILE A 169 -2.38 2.65 -16.28
CA ILE A 169 -3.70 2.01 -16.44
C ILE A 169 -4.55 2.07 -15.17
N GLY A 170 -4.07 2.73 -14.11
CA GLY A 170 -4.76 2.83 -12.82
C GLY A 170 -4.84 1.51 -12.09
N PHE A 171 -3.81 0.69 -12.19
CA PHE A 171 -3.63 -0.52 -11.39
C PHE A 171 -2.72 -0.22 -10.19
N GLU A 172 -2.74 -1.12 -9.21
CA GLU A 172 -1.85 -1.15 -8.07
C GLU A 172 -0.85 -2.30 -8.23
N LEU A 173 0.39 -2.04 -7.83
CA LEU A 173 1.45 -3.03 -7.69
C LEU A 173 1.70 -3.26 -6.20
N ALA A 174 1.57 -4.49 -5.75
CA ALA A 174 1.88 -4.84 -4.35
C ALA A 174 2.52 -6.22 -4.30
N VAL A 175 3.35 -6.46 -3.28
CA VAL A 175 3.81 -7.81 -2.95
C VAL A 175 3.37 -8.11 -1.53
N SER A 176 2.64 -9.19 -1.34
CA SER A 176 2.19 -9.62 -0.02
C SER A 176 2.21 -11.14 0.05
N ASP A 177 2.64 -11.71 1.18
CA ASP A 177 2.75 -13.16 1.37
C ASP A 177 3.53 -13.87 0.23
N ALA A 178 4.63 -13.26 -0.22
CA ALA A 178 5.45 -13.71 -1.37
C ALA A 178 4.70 -13.82 -2.70
N LYS A 179 3.57 -13.10 -2.84
CA LYS A 179 2.78 -13.01 -4.06
C LYS A 179 2.83 -11.61 -4.64
N LEU A 180 3.09 -11.51 -5.94
CA LEU A 180 3.01 -10.25 -6.67
C LEU A 180 1.58 -10.02 -7.18
N HIS A 181 1.02 -8.87 -6.84
CA HIS A 181 -0.28 -8.40 -7.27
C HIS A 181 -0.10 -7.26 -8.26
N PHE A 182 -0.83 -7.33 -9.38
CA PHE A 182 -0.91 -6.28 -10.39
C PHE A 182 -2.39 -6.17 -10.79
N ARG A 183 -3.14 -5.37 -10.04
CA ARG A 183 -4.61 -5.45 -10.00
C ARG A 183 -5.25 -4.07 -9.96
N LYS A 184 -6.56 -4.00 -10.16
CA LYS A 184 -7.32 -2.76 -9.94
C LYS A 184 -7.34 -2.39 -8.44
N PRO A 185 -7.38 -1.09 -8.12
CA PRO A 185 -7.51 -0.60 -6.76
C PRO A 185 -8.71 -1.19 -6.01
N THR A 186 -8.48 -1.54 -4.75
CA THR A 186 -9.58 -1.86 -3.83
C THR A 186 -10.50 -0.66 -3.73
N GLN A 187 -11.79 -0.86 -4.00
CA GLN A 187 -12.78 0.19 -3.83
C GLN A 187 -13.13 0.35 -2.35
N ALA A 188 -13.09 1.58 -1.83
CA ALA A 188 -13.54 1.88 -0.47
C ALA A 188 -14.99 1.40 -0.22
N SER A 189 -15.83 1.40 -1.26
CA SER A 189 -17.20 0.87 -1.18
C SER A 189 -17.29 -0.64 -0.93
N ALA A 190 -16.18 -1.39 -1.02
CA ALA A 190 -16.10 -2.79 -0.65
C ALA A 190 -15.94 -3.01 0.87
N ALA A 191 -15.77 -1.94 1.65
CA ALA A 191 -15.78 -2.00 3.10
C ALA A 191 -17.08 -2.63 3.63
N PRO A 192 -17.07 -3.24 4.82
CA PRO A 192 -18.31 -3.61 5.49
C PRO A 192 -19.22 -2.40 5.71
N GLY A 193 -20.50 -2.65 5.97
CA GLY A 193 -21.45 -1.59 6.34
C GLY A 193 -20.98 -0.78 7.55
N GLN A 194 -21.66 0.32 7.83
CA GLN A 194 -21.36 1.16 8.99
C GLN A 194 -21.46 0.34 10.29
N GLY A 195 -20.42 0.40 11.12
CA GLY A 195 -20.41 -0.22 12.45
C GLY A 195 -21.11 0.62 13.52
N ASP A 196 -21.39 -0.03 14.64
CA ASP A 196 -21.92 0.53 15.88
C ASP A 196 -21.18 -0.07 17.10
N TYR A 197 -21.52 0.35 18.31
CA TYR A 197 -20.86 -0.13 19.53
C TYR A 197 -21.07 -1.62 19.85
N HIS A 198 -21.85 -2.34 19.03
CA HIS A 198 -22.09 -3.78 19.13
C HIS A 198 -21.42 -4.56 17.99
N SER A 199 -20.79 -3.86 17.05
CA SER A 199 -20.15 -4.46 15.89
C SER A 199 -18.94 -5.29 16.28
N SER A 200 -18.74 -6.38 15.55
CA SER A 200 -17.66 -7.35 15.79
C SER A 200 -16.76 -7.56 14.58
N ASN A 201 -17.09 -6.97 13.43
CA ASN A 201 -16.26 -7.07 12.24
C ASN A 201 -14.99 -6.21 12.44
N PRO A 202 -13.78 -6.78 12.32
CA PRO A 202 -12.53 -6.04 12.53
C PRO A 202 -12.30 -4.90 11.53
N LEU A 203 -13.02 -4.85 10.41
CA LEU A 203 -12.92 -3.78 9.41
C LEU A 203 -13.99 -2.68 9.60
N GLN A 204 -14.84 -2.80 10.62
CA GLN A 204 -15.77 -1.75 11.04
C GLN A 204 -15.12 -0.97 12.19
N LEU A 205 -14.67 0.25 11.89
CA LEU A 205 -13.96 1.09 12.83
C LEU A 205 -14.90 2.08 13.55
N VAL A 206 -15.08 1.92 14.86
CA VAL A 206 -16.01 2.70 15.68
C VAL A 206 -15.22 3.57 16.65
N PHE A 207 -15.37 4.89 16.53
CA PHE A 207 -14.66 5.84 17.39
C PHE A 207 -15.05 5.68 18.87
N GLY A 208 -14.03 5.54 19.72
CA GLY A 208 -14.18 5.27 21.16
C GLY A 208 -14.26 3.79 21.52
N GLN A 209 -14.25 2.87 20.55
CA GLN A 209 -14.17 1.42 20.77
C GLN A 209 -12.84 0.90 20.23
N ASP A 210 -12.79 0.57 18.95
CA ASP A 210 -11.62 0.08 18.23
C ASP A 210 -10.79 1.23 17.65
N LEU A 211 -11.41 2.35 17.26
CA LEU A 211 -10.74 3.53 16.73
C LEU A 211 -10.44 4.51 17.88
N ILE A 212 -9.15 4.71 18.13
CA ILE A 212 -8.59 5.50 19.23
C ILE A 212 -8.48 6.97 18.83
N ALA A 213 -7.96 7.24 17.63
CA ALA A 213 -7.80 8.58 17.09
C ALA A 213 -8.13 8.58 15.59
N PHE A 214 -8.69 9.68 15.11
CA PHE A 214 -9.06 9.84 13.71
C PHE A 214 -8.95 11.30 13.29
N TYR A 215 -8.21 11.55 12.21
CA TYR A 215 -7.89 12.87 11.66
C TYR A 215 -8.31 12.90 10.19
N PRO A 216 -9.62 12.96 9.91
CA PRO A 216 -10.12 13.04 8.54
C PRO A 216 -9.97 14.45 7.97
N ARG A 217 -9.75 14.52 6.66
CA ARG A 217 -9.68 15.76 5.90
C ARG A 217 -10.48 15.62 4.62
N ILE A 218 -11.37 16.57 4.39
CA ILE A 218 -12.10 16.72 3.13
C ILE A 218 -11.59 17.97 2.43
N SER A 219 -11.20 17.84 1.16
CA SER A 219 -10.59 18.93 0.41
C SER A 219 -11.12 18.99 -1.02
N SER A 220 -11.59 20.18 -1.41
CA SER A 220 -11.99 20.47 -2.79
C SER A 220 -10.82 20.88 -3.69
N SER A 221 -9.61 21.01 -3.12
CA SER A 221 -8.43 21.42 -3.86
C SER A 221 -8.14 20.46 -5.01
N GLY A 222 -8.06 20.99 -6.23
CA GLY A 222 -7.78 20.19 -7.43
C GLY A 222 -8.96 19.35 -7.94
N GLN A 223 -10.13 19.39 -7.31
CA GLN A 223 -11.29 18.60 -7.74
C GLN A 223 -11.86 19.14 -9.06
N VAL A 224 -12.14 18.20 -9.97
CA VAL A 224 -12.62 18.49 -11.34
C VAL A 224 -13.85 17.66 -11.65
N LYS A 225 -14.70 18.15 -12.57
CA LYS A 225 -15.93 17.46 -12.97
C LYS A 225 -15.64 16.18 -13.75
N GLU A 226 -14.63 16.23 -14.60
CA GLU A 226 -14.22 15.13 -15.46
C GLU A 226 -12.74 15.25 -15.80
N VAL A 227 -12.13 14.10 -16.07
CA VAL A 227 -10.79 13.99 -16.61
C VAL A 227 -10.88 13.46 -18.04
N LYS A 228 -10.14 14.11 -18.93
CA LYS A 228 -10.00 13.67 -20.33
C LYS A 228 -8.55 13.34 -20.62
N VAL A 229 -8.32 12.21 -21.27
CA VAL A 229 -7.00 11.81 -21.77
C VAL A 229 -7.06 11.78 -23.28
N ARG A 230 -6.10 12.44 -23.93
CA ARG A 230 -5.99 12.46 -25.38
C ARG A 230 -4.90 11.51 -25.85
N GLY A 231 -5.20 10.78 -26.90
CA GLY A 231 -4.26 9.95 -27.64
C GLY A 231 -4.41 10.15 -29.14
N TRP A 232 -3.61 9.42 -29.91
CA TRP A 232 -3.63 9.45 -31.36
C TRP A 232 -3.55 8.04 -31.91
N ASP A 233 -4.49 7.67 -32.77
CA ASP A 233 -4.44 6.40 -33.51
C ASP A 233 -3.56 6.60 -34.75
N PRO A 234 -2.33 6.04 -34.80
CA PRO A 234 -1.44 6.23 -35.94
C PRO A 234 -1.89 5.46 -37.19
N ILE A 235 -2.72 4.42 -37.03
CA ILE A 235 -3.19 3.57 -38.13
C ILE A 235 -4.34 4.28 -38.85
N ASN A 236 -5.36 4.68 -38.10
CA ASN A 236 -6.56 5.33 -38.64
C ASN A 236 -6.42 6.86 -38.75
N LYS A 237 -5.33 7.44 -38.23
CA LYS A 237 -5.02 8.88 -38.25
C LYS A 237 -6.12 9.76 -37.64
N GLN A 238 -6.61 9.36 -36.48
CA GLN A 238 -7.69 10.06 -35.78
C GLN A 238 -7.37 10.28 -34.30
N PRO A 239 -7.91 11.34 -33.67
CA PRO A 239 -7.75 11.55 -32.24
C PRO A 239 -8.51 10.49 -31.44
N LEU A 240 -7.89 10.04 -30.35
CA LEU A 240 -8.51 9.19 -29.34
C LEU A 240 -8.78 10.04 -28.10
N ILE A 241 -9.95 9.88 -27.49
CA ILE A 241 -10.32 10.63 -26.28
C ILE A 241 -10.94 9.65 -25.29
N GLY A 242 -10.24 9.43 -24.18
CA GLY A 242 -10.80 8.81 -22.99
C GLY A 242 -11.40 9.87 -22.08
N SER A 243 -12.52 9.56 -21.43
CA SER A 243 -13.20 10.49 -20.53
C SER A 243 -13.72 9.76 -19.31
N ALA A 244 -13.42 10.29 -18.12
CA ALA A 244 -13.86 9.74 -16.84
C ALA A 244 -14.51 10.85 -15.98
N PRO A 245 -15.75 10.66 -15.49
CA PRO A 245 -16.37 11.62 -14.57
C PRO A 245 -15.65 11.60 -13.21
N ALA A 246 -15.74 12.69 -12.46
CA ALA A 246 -15.17 12.80 -11.12
C ALA A 246 -15.52 11.60 -10.23
N GLY A 247 -14.53 11.09 -9.51
CA GLY A 247 -14.72 9.97 -8.58
C GLY A 247 -13.39 9.53 -7.99
N THR A 248 -13.46 8.66 -6.99
CA THR A 248 -12.29 8.07 -6.35
C THR A 248 -12.62 6.66 -5.87
N SER A 249 -11.61 5.81 -5.82
CA SER A 249 -11.63 4.51 -5.16
C SER A 249 -11.22 4.59 -3.68
N SER A 250 -10.54 5.67 -3.26
CA SER A 250 -9.93 5.80 -1.92
C SER A 250 -10.92 6.03 -0.77
N ALA A 251 -12.04 6.70 -1.04
CA ALA A 251 -13.01 7.08 -0.03
C ALA A 251 -14.44 7.15 -0.60
N SER A 252 -15.42 6.75 0.21
CA SER A 252 -16.85 6.84 -0.07
C SER A 252 -17.52 7.62 1.04
N LEU A 253 -17.71 8.92 0.81
CA LEU A 253 -18.19 9.91 1.78
C LEU A 253 -19.50 10.56 1.30
N PRO A 254 -20.26 11.22 2.20
CA PRO A 254 -21.48 11.94 1.82
C PRO A 254 -21.25 13.06 0.80
N THR A 255 -20.10 13.75 0.86
CA THR A 255 -19.71 14.75 -0.14
C THR A 255 -18.76 14.11 -1.15
N THR A 256 -19.17 14.09 -2.42
CA THR A 256 -18.41 13.43 -3.49
C THR A 256 -17.42 14.39 -4.17
N PRO A 257 -16.39 13.87 -4.87
CA PRO A 257 -15.54 14.67 -5.75
C PRO A 257 -16.32 15.54 -6.75
N ALA A 258 -17.45 15.03 -7.26
CA ALA A 258 -18.31 15.76 -8.18
C ALA A 258 -18.99 16.97 -7.51
N ASP A 259 -19.47 16.81 -6.28
CA ASP A 259 -20.08 17.91 -5.51
C ASP A 259 -19.06 19.01 -5.23
N MET A 260 -17.83 18.62 -4.89
CA MET A 260 -16.72 19.56 -4.67
C MET A 260 -16.35 20.31 -5.96
N ALA A 261 -16.28 19.62 -7.09
CA ALA A 261 -16.02 20.26 -8.38
C ALA A 261 -17.14 21.23 -8.78
N ALA A 262 -18.41 20.90 -8.46
CA ALA A 262 -19.56 21.74 -8.76
C ALA A 262 -19.51 23.09 -8.03
N ALA A 263 -18.99 23.11 -6.78
CA ALA A 263 -18.81 24.34 -6.02
C ALA A 263 -17.83 25.34 -6.68
N TYR A 264 -16.90 24.87 -7.52
CA TYR A 264 -15.87 25.68 -8.17
C TYR A 264 -15.97 25.72 -9.70
N GLY A 265 -17.18 25.55 -10.23
CA GLY A 265 -17.48 25.81 -11.64
C GLY A 265 -17.16 24.65 -12.58
N ASN A 266 -17.06 23.41 -12.06
CA ASN A 266 -17.09 22.19 -12.88
C ASN A 266 -16.04 22.15 -14.00
N ARG A 267 -14.80 22.48 -13.67
CA ARG A 267 -13.69 22.46 -14.64
C ARG A 267 -13.36 21.04 -15.09
N THR A 268 -12.83 20.92 -16.30
CA THR A 268 -12.33 19.66 -16.88
C THR A 268 -10.81 19.65 -16.81
N PHE A 269 -10.23 18.56 -16.33
CA PHE A 269 -8.78 18.32 -16.42
C PHE A 269 -8.47 17.56 -17.72
N THR A 270 -7.41 17.95 -18.45
CA THR A 270 -7.02 17.27 -19.69
C THR A 270 -5.54 16.88 -19.65
N VAL A 271 -5.28 15.60 -19.85
CA VAL A 271 -3.95 14.99 -19.96
C VAL A 271 -3.62 14.85 -21.45
N VAL A 272 -2.44 15.33 -21.85
CA VAL A 272 -2.00 15.38 -23.27
C VAL A 272 -0.56 14.90 -23.48
N ASP A 273 0.17 14.63 -22.41
CA ASP A 273 1.59 14.30 -22.36
C ASP A 273 1.88 12.80 -22.49
N ARG A 274 0.85 11.96 -22.60
CA ARG A 274 1.00 10.50 -22.70
C ARG A 274 0.74 10.03 -24.14
N THR A 275 1.71 9.40 -24.77
CA THR A 275 1.51 8.79 -26.10
C THR A 275 0.66 7.52 -25.94
N MET A 276 -0.60 7.58 -26.38
CA MET A 276 -1.55 6.48 -26.30
C MET A 276 -2.15 6.22 -27.69
N THR A 277 -2.09 4.97 -28.13
CA THR A 277 -2.41 4.58 -29.51
C THR A 277 -3.69 3.74 -29.66
N SER A 278 -4.39 3.46 -28.56
CA SER A 278 -5.64 2.71 -28.57
C SER A 278 -6.71 3.33 -27.66
N GLN A 279 -7.99 3.13 -28.01
CA GLN A 279 -9.12 3.65 -27.24
C GLN A 279 -9.14 3.07 -25.81
N THR A 280 -8.90 1.76 -25.69
CA THR A 280 -8.82 1.07 -24.39
C THR A 280 -7.75 1.67 -23.48
N ALA A 281 -6.60 2.10 -24.04
CA ALA A 281 -5.53 2.71 -23.26
C ALA A 281 -5.90 4.12 -22.76
N VAL A 282 -6.51 4.97 -23.60
CA VAL A 282 -6.95 6.31 -23.17
C VAL A 282 -8.09 6.23 -22.15
N ASP A 283 -8.98 5.26 -22.26
CA ASP A 283 -10.07 5.05 -21.29
C ASP A 283 -9.53 4.61 -19.92
N ALA A 284 -8.58 3.66 -19.90
CA ALA A 284 -7.92 3.22 -18.67
C ALA A 284 -7.12 4.36 -18.02
N ALA A 285 -6.36 5.12 -18.81
CA ALA A 285 -5.61 6.27 -18.31
C ALA A 285 -6.54 7.37 -17.76
N ALA A 286 -7.72 7.58 -18.36
CA ALA A 286 -8.68 8.56 -17.86
C ALA A 286 -9.24 8.15 -16.49
N LEU A 287 -9.54 6.86 -16.30
CA LEU A 287 -9.94 6.33 -14.99
C LEU A 287 -8.81 6.45 -13.96
N ALA A 288 -7.57 6.14 -14.35
CA ALA A 288 -6.40 6.27 -13.49
C ALA A 288 -6.20 7.71 -13.01
N ALA A 289 -6.16 8.67 -13.95
CA ALA A 289 -5.96 10.09 -13.65
C ALA A 289 -7.12 10.69 -12.84
N ARG A 290 -8.36 10.25 -13.11
CA ARG A 290 -9.54 10.58 -12.28
C ARG A 290 -9.33 10.14 -10.84
N ASP A 291 -8.99 8.87 -10.60
CA ASP A 291 -8.82 8.37 -9.23
C ASP A 291 -7.62 9.03 -8.54
N GLN A 292 -6.54 9.33 -9.27
CA GLN A 292 -5.39 10.06 -8.74
C GLN A 292 -5.77 11.47 -8.26
N ILE A 293 -6.58 12.22 -9.02
CA ILE A 293 -7.08 13.55 -8.62
C ILE A 293 -8.11 13.44 -7.50
N GLY A 294 -9.08 12.54 -7.67
CA GLY A 294 -10.19 12.33 -6.74
C GLY A 294 -9.74 11.82 -5.38
N SER A 295 -8.60 11.12 -5.29
CA SER A 295 -8.07 10.61 -4.02
C SER A 295 -7.84 11.67 -2.96
N SER A 296 -7.51 12.90 -3.38
CA SER A 296 -7.33 14.05 -2.47
C SER A 296 -8.63 14.62 -1.89
N ALA A 297 -9.79 14.15 -2.37
CA ALA A 297 -11.09 14.61 -1.88
C ALA A 297 -11.36 14.20 -0.44
N GLY A 298 -10.89 13.01 -0.05
CA GLY A 298 -11.08 12.43 1.26
C GLY A 298 -9.81 11.71 1.72
N GLU A 299 -9.12 12.31 2.68
CA GLU A 299 -7.92 11.79 3.32
C GLU A 299 -8.21 11.51 4.78
N ALA A 300 -7.49 10.56 5.36
CA ALA A 300 -7.58 10.32 6.78
C ALA A 300 -6.30 9.70 7.33
N GLU A 301 -5.97 10.07 8.56
CA GLU A 301 -5.04 9.33 9.40
C GLU A 301 -5.80 8.83 10.63
N GLY A 302 -5.42 7.66 11.15
CA GLY A 302 -6.06 7.13 12.34
C GLY A 302 -5.19 6.16 13.11
N VAL A 303 -5.60 5.92 14.34
CA VAL A 303 -4.98 4.94 15.23
C VAL A 303 -6.10 4.03 15.73
N ALA A 304 -6.01 2.75 15.42
CA ALA A 304 -6.90 1.72 15.93
C ALA A 304 -6.18 0.86 16.99
N ARG A 305 -6.97 0.19 17.83
CA ARG A 305 -6.50 -0.93 18.64
C ARG A 305 -5.90 -1.99 17.69
N GLY A 306 -4.83 -2.64 18.15
CA GLY A 306 -4.07 -3.57 17.34
C GLY A 306 -4.92 -4.61 16.65
N ASN A 307 -4.91 -4.59 15.32
CA ASN A 307 -5.75 -5.44 14.47
C ASN A 307 -4.97 -5.81 13.20
N PRO A 308 -4.60 -7.10 13.01
CA PRO A 308 -3.82 -7.57 11.87
C PRO A 308 -4.61 -7.66 10.55
N LYS A 309 -5.94 -7.46 10.58
CA LYS A 309 -6.76 -7.37 9.36
C LYS A 309 -6.69 -5.98 8.71
N LEU A 310 -6.23 -4.97 9.44
CA LEU A 310 -5.98 -3.64 8.91
C LEU A 310 -4.64 -3.64 8.17
N LYS A 311 -4.70 -3.97 6.87
CA LYS A 311 -3.56 -3.99 5.95
C LYS A 311 -3.73 -2.96 4.84
N ALA A 312 -2.64 -2.58 4.18
CA ALA A 312 -2.76 -1.74 3.00
C ALA A 312 -3.55 -2.47 1.90
N GLY A 313 -4.42 -1.74 1.22
CA GLY A 313 -5.37 -2.29 0.25
C GLY A 313 -6.63 -2.91 0.87
N ALA A 314 -6.80 -2.90 2.20
CA ALA A 314 -8.07 -3.24 2.85
C ALA A 314 -9.04 -2.04 2.82
N ALA A 315 -10.34 -2.32 2.71
CA ALA A 315 -11.39 -1.32 2.83
C ALA A 315 -12.06 -1.40 4.20
N VAL A 316 -12.14 -0.27 4.90
CA VAL A 316 -12.72 -0.14 6.24
C VAL A 316 -13.87 0.85 6.25
N SER A 317 -14.83 0.66 7.16
CA SER A 317 -15.84 1.69 7.45
C SER A 317 -15.50 2.41 8.74
N VAL A 318 -15.79 3.70 8.81
CA VAL A 318 -15.60 4.52 10.02
C VAL A 318 -16.94 5.06 10.48
N SER A 319 -17.22 4.94 11.78
CA SER A 319 -18.46 5.43 12.41
C SER A 319 -18.22 6.11 13.76
N ALA A 320 -19.29 6.63 14.36
CA ALA A 320 -19.28 7.40 15.60
C ALA A 320 -18.42 8.69 15.57
N VAL A 321 -18.26 9.26 14.37
CA VAL A 321 -17.64 10.58 14.13
C VAL A 321 -18.67 11.54 13.54
N SER A 322 -18.28 12.78 13.22
CA SER A 322 -19.20 13.73 12.57
C SER A 322 -19.72 13.17 11.25
N LYS A 323 -20.98 13.47 10.91
CA LYS A 323 -21.70 12.92 9.74
C LYS A 323 -20.94 13.11 8.42
N GLU A 324 -20.16 14.18 8.29
CA GLU A 324 -19.37 14.50 7.10
C GLU A 324 -18.23 13.51 6.88
N PHE A 325 -17.70 12.90 7.95
CA PHE A 325 -16.55 12.00 7.93
C PHE A 325 -16.93 10.53 8.11
N ILE A 326 -18.21 10.22 8.38
CA ILE A 326 -18.70 8.85 8.37
C ILE A 326 -18.68 8.35 6.93
N GLY A 327 -18.11 7.17 6.72
CA GLY A 327 -18.05 6.56 5.40
C GLY A 327 -17.06 5.43 5.35
N SER A 328 -16.69 5.06 4.13
CA SER A 328 -15.73 3.98 3.89
C SER A 328 -14.43 4.51 3.31
N TYR A 329 -13.32 3.88 3.66
CA TYR A 329 -11.98 4.30 3.29
C TYR A 329 -11.16 3.07 2.86
N ALA A 330 -10.40 3.20 1.78
CA ALA A 330 -9.41 2.20 1.37
C ALA A 330 -8.06 2.58 1.97
N LEU A 331 -7.50 1.71 2.81
CA LEU A 331 -6.23 1.95 3.49
C LEU A 331 -5.08 1.91 2.48
N THR A 332 -4.22 2.93 2.50
CA THR A 332 -3.04 3.00 1.63
C THR A 332 -1.74 2.60 2.34
N HIS A 333 -1.73 2.77 3.66
CA HIS A 333 -0.60 2.48 4.52
C HIS A 333 -1.10 2.08 5.89
N THR A 334 -0.52 1.04 6.46
CA THR A 334 -0.78 0.61 7.83
C THR A 334 0.53 0.32 8.54
N ARG A 335 0.62 0.77 9.78
CA ARG A 335 1.79 0.55 10.63
C ARG A 335 1.35 -0.11 11.93
N HIS A 336 1.70 -1.39 12.05
CA HIS A 336 1.49 -2.19 13.25
C HIS A 336 2.67 -1.96 14.20
N VAL A 337 2.38 -1.46 15.39
CA VAL A 337 3.39 -1.15 16.41
C VAL A 337 3.12 -1.98 17.65
N PHE A 338 4.10 -2.78 18.05
CA PHE A 338 4.13 -3.49 19.32
C PHE A 338 5.19 -2.86 20.19
N ASP A 339 4.77 -2.24 21.30
CA ASP A 339 5.65 -1.57 22.24
C ASP A 339 5.15 -1.69 23.69
N ALA A 340 5.75 -0.94 24.62
CA ALA A 340 5.34 -0.91 26.02
C ALA A 340 3.88 -0.44 26.24
N GLN A 341 3.31 0.31 25.28
CA GLN A 341 1.91 0.73 25.29
C GLN A 341 0.96 -0.32 24.65
N GLY A 342 1.49 -1.48 24.24
CA GLY A 342 0.74 -2.59 23.66
C GLY A 342 0.76 -2.59 22.13
N TYR A 343 -0.23 -3.26 21.54
CA TYR A 343 -0.38 -3.37 20.10
C TYR A 343 -1.35 -2.31 19.56
N ARG A 344 -0.89 -1.46 18.64
CA ARG A 344 -1.69 -0.46 17.93
C ARG A 344 -1.47 -0.57 16.43
N THR A 345 -2.51 -0.27 15.65
CA THR A 345 -2.41 -0.13 14.20
C THR A 345 -2.65 1.32 13.83
N GLN A 346 -1.63 2.00 13.33
CA GLN A 346 -1.76 3.31 12.70
C GLN A 346 -2.12 3.09 11.23
N PHE A 347 -2.97 3.93 10.65
CA PHE A 347 -3.33 3.81 9.25
C PHE A 347 -3.44 5.18 8.59
N THR A 348 -3.19 5.20 7.29
CA THR A 348 -3.28 6.37 6.44
C THR A 348 -4.10 6.04 5.20
N VAL A 349 -4.94 6.99 4.80
CA VAL A 349 -5.75 6.99 3.59
C VAL A 349 -5.36 8.23 2.79
N SER A 350 -4.54 8.02 1.77
CA SER A 350 -4.04 9.08 0.88
C SER A 350 -4.40 8.83 -0.61
N GLY A 351 -4.93 7.64 -0.91
CA GLY A 351 -5.20 7.11 -2.24
C GLY A 351 -3.95 6.94 -3.13
N GLY A 352 -4.10 7.22 -4.43
CA GLY A 352 -3.06 6.94 -5.43
C GLY A 352 -1.94 7.97 -5.53
N GLN A 353 -1.95 9.02 -4.71
CA GLN A 353 -0.91 10.06 -4.74
C GLN A 353 0.25 9.66 -3.83
N ASP A 354 1.46 9.51 -4.40
CA ASP A 354 2.68 9.45 -3.58
C ASP A 354 2.98 10.85 -3.03
N ARG A 355 2.77 11.00 -1.72
CA ARG A 355 3.01 12.27 -0.99
C ARG A 355 4.31 12.26 -0.21
N SER A 356 5.18 11.29 -0.44
CA SER A 356 6.56 11.40 0.00
C SER A 356 7.18 12.66 -0.59
N LEU A 357 8.23 13.19 0.05
CA LEU A 357 8.97 14.32 -0.51
C LEU A 357 9.38 14.01 -1.95
N LEU A 358 9.86 12.78 -2.22
CA LEU A 358 10.22 12.34 -3.56
C LEU A 358 9.03 12.43 -4.53
N GLY A 359 7.86 11.89 -4.16
CA GLY A 359 6.64 11.98 -4.96
C GLY A 359 6.24 13.43 -5.28
N LEU A 360 6.31 14.32 -4.29
CA LEU A 360 5.98 15.74 -4.49
C LEU A 360 6.98 16.47 -5.39
N VAL A 361 8.26 16.11 -5.37
CA VAL A 361 9.28 16.72 -6.26
C VAL A 361 9.31 16.05 -7.64
N SER A 362 8.92 14.76 -7.75
CA SER A 362 8.95 13.99 -8.99
C SER A 362 7.74 14.22 -9.89
N VAL A 363 6.58 14.61 -9.33
CA VAL A 363 5.39 15.04 -10.10
C VAL A 363 5.71 16.28 -10.98
N GLY A 364 6.73 17.07 -10.64
CA GLY A 364 7.26 18.14 -11.49
C GLY A 364 8.33 17.72 -12.50
N GLY A 365 8.82 16.47 -12.45
CA GLY A 365 9.98 15.98 -13.20
C GLY A 365 9.69 14.98 -14.32
N ASN A 366 8.55 14.29 -14.30
CA ASN A 366 8.22 13.24 -15.27
C ASN A 366 7.51 13.73 -16.56
N GLY A 367 7.88 14.93 -17.02
CA GLY A 367 7.44 15.50 -18.30
C GLY A 367 8.54 15.47 -19.37
N GLY A 368 9.29 14.37 -19.48
CA GLY A 368 10.40 14.20 -20.42
C GLY A 368 10.25 12.99 -21.33
#